data_AF-A0A7X2ST69-F1
#
_entry.id   AF-A0A7X2ST69-F1
#
_cell.length_a   1.000
_cell.length_b   1.000
_cell.length_c   1.000
_cell.angle_alpha   90.00
_cell.angle_beta   90.00
_cell.angle_gamma   90.00
#
_symmetry.space_group_name_H-M   'P 1'
#
loop_
_entity.id
_entity.type
_entity.pdbx_description
1 polymer ?
#
loop_
_entity_poly.entity_id
_entity_poly.type
_entity_poly.pdbx_seq_one_letter_code
_entity_poly.pdbx_strand_id
1 'polypeptide(L)' 'MRKIPIKGAIVDDNTAMFYDYFGMTCTSPKKVSTILDEEVAEGDDDIVVDIASNG' A
#
# COMPACT_ATOMS: atom_id res chain seq x y z
N MET A 1 -14.63 2.93 -2.44
CA MET A 1 -14.15 2.00 -1.43
C MET A 1 -12.64 2.00 -1.54
N ARG A 2 -11.90 2.36 -0.48
CA ARG A 2 -10.43 2.43 -0.53
C ARG A 2 -9.85 1.03 -0.46
N LYS A 3 -8.95 0.70 -1.39
CA LYS A 3 -8.33 -0.62 -1.45
C LYS A 3 -6.84 -0.53 -1.13
N ILE A 4 -6.41 -1.20 -0.05
CA ILE A 4 -5.01 -1.29 0.33
C ILE A 4 -4.48 -2.64 -0.15
N PRO A 5 -3.64 -2.69 -1.21
CA PRO A 5 -3.02 -3.92 -1.66
C PRO A 5 -1.79 -4.25 -0.80
N ILE A 6 -1.83 -5.39 -0.13
CA ILE A 6 -0.66 -6.00 0.52
C ILE A 6 -0.11 -7.06 -0.43
N LYS A 7 0.85 -6.67 -1.28
CA LYS A 7 1.46 -7.54 -2.30
C LYS A 7 2.98 -7.49 -2.20
N GLY A 8 3.62 -8.64 -2.34
CA GLY A 8 5.06 -8.76 -2.17
C GLY A 8 5.50 -8.56 -0.72
N ALA A 9 6.76 -8.18 -0.51
CA ALA A 9 7.35 -8.00 0.82
C ALA A 9 6.81 -6.76 1.53
N ILE A 10 6.67 -6.84 2.85
CA ILE A 10 6.40 -5.69 3.73
C ILE A 10 7.73 -5.11 4.18
N VAL A 11 7.99 -3.85 3.84
CA VAL A 11 9.29 -3.20 4.07
C VAL A 11 9.12 -1.77 4.58
N ASP A 12 10.13 -1.23 5.25
CA ASP A 12 10.17 0.19 5.61
C ASP A 12 10.31 1.07 4.36
N ASP A 13 10.04 2.38 4.49
CA ASP A 13 10.02 3.29 3.34
C ASP A 13 11.37 3.46 2.66
N ASN A 14 12.49 3.33 3.38
CA ASN A 14 13.82 3.41 2.76
C ASN A 14 14.08 2.16 1.92
N THR A 15 13.73 0.98 2.45
CA THR A 15 13.81 -0.27 1.71
C THR A 15 12.85 -0.27 0.51
N ALA A 16 11.65 0.30 0.66
CA ALA A 16 10.68 0.43 -0.43
C ALA A 16 11.23 1.23 -1.63
N MET A 17 12.05 2.26 -1.39
CA MET A 17 12.71 3.00 -2.47
C MET A 17 13.62 2.11 -3.33
N PHE A 18 14.28 1.11 -2.73
CA PHE A 18 15.06 0.14 -3.50
C PHE A 18 14.16 -0.76 -4.34
N TYR A 19 13.05 -1.25 -3.80
CA TYR A 19 12.09 -2.06 -4.56
C TYR A 19 11.52 -1.28 -5.74
N ASP A 20 11.16 -0.01 -5.53
CA ASP A 20 10.68 0.89 -6.59
C ASP A 20 11.76 1.12 -7.66
N TYR A 21 13.03 1.26 -7.26
CA TYR A 21 14.16 1.39 -8.19
C TYR A 21 14.34 0.15 -9.08
N PHE A 22 14.15 -1.06 -8.53
CA PHE A 22 14.27 -2.31 -9.27
C PHE A 22 12.95 -2.78 -9.93
N GLY A 23 11.86 -1.99 -9.81
CA GLY A 23 10.54 -2.36 -10.35
C GLY A 23 9.91 -3.57 -9.67
N MET A 24 10.30 -3.87 -8.42
CA MET A 24 9.78 -4.97 -7.62
C MET A 24 8.57 -4.53 -6.80
N THR A 25 7.60 -5.43 -6.63
CA THR A 25 6.41 -5.14 -5.81
C THR A 25 6.73 -5.25 -4.32
N CYS A 26 6.35 -4.23 -3.56
CA CYS A 26 6.37 -4.22 -2.10
C CYS A 26 5.25 -3.34 -1.53
N THR A 27 4.96 -3.52 -0.25
CA THR A 27 4.10 -2.63 0.54
C THR A 27 4.92 -1.96 1.63
N SER A 28 4.73 -0.65 1.83
CA SER A 28 5.40 0.13 2.87
C SER A 28 4.42 1.05 3.61
N PRO A 29 4.75 1.52 4.82
CA PRO A 29 3.90 2.46 5.56
C PRO A 29 3.49 3.69 4.76
N LYS A 30 4.43 4.32 4.03
CA LYS A 30 4.11 5.48 3.18
C LYS A 30 3.09 5.16 2.10
N LYS A 31 3.21 4.00 1.43
CA LYS A 31 2.22 3.58 0.40
C LYS A 31 0.83 3.40 1.01
N VAL A 32 0.74 2.86 2.23
CA VAL A 32 -0.52 2.72 2.95
C VAL A 32 -1.08 4.09 3.35
N SER A 33 -0.26 4.97 3.92
CA SER A 33 -0.67 6.33 4.28
C SER A 33 -1.17 7.12 3.08
N THR A 34 -0.49 7.05 1.94
CA THR A 34 -0.96 7.70 0.70
C THR A 34 -2.37 7.26 0.32
N ILE A 35 -2.67 5.96 0.38
CA ILE A 35 -4.01 5.43 0.08
C ILE A 35 -5.05 5.87 1.11
N LEU A 36 -4.65 6.01 2.37
CA LEU A 36 -5.52 6.49 3.44
C LEU A 36 -5.79 7.99 3.36
N ASP A 37 -4.82 8.77 2.90
CA ASP A 37 -4.87 10.23 2.80
C ASP A 37 -5.50 10.72 1.49
N GLU A 38 -5.75 9.84 0.52
CA GLU A 38 -6.48 10.16 -0.71
C GLU A 38 -7.91 10.64 -0.39
N GLU A 39 -8.28 11.83 -0.90
CA GLU A 39 -9.64 12.38 -0.74
C GLU A 39 -10.66 11.42 -1.36
N VAL A 40 -11.58 10.92 -0.54
CA VAL A 40 -12.70 10.09 -0.96
C VAL A 40 -13.98 10.92 -0.96
N ALA A 41 -14.87 10.64 -1.92
CA ALA A 41 -16.21 11.21 -1.94
C ALA A 41 -16.94 10.93 -0.62
N GLU A 42 -17.74 11.90 -0.15
CA GLU A 42 -18.54 11.73 1.07
C GLU A 42 -19.36 10.44 1.02
N GLY A 43 -19.22 9.60 2.05
CA GLY A 43 -19.93 8.32 2.18
C GLY A 43 -19.13 7.07 1.81
N ASP A 44 -17.84 7.19 1.50
CA ASP A 44 -16.98 6.08 1.09
C ASP A 44 -15.90 5.74 2.15
N ASP A 45 -16.37 5.41 3.36
CA ASP A 45 -15.52 5.12 4.53
C ASP A 45 -15.01 3.67 4.57
N ASP A 46 -15.51 2.80 3.70
CA ASP A 46 -15.12 1.40 3.68
C ASP A 46 -13.70 1.23 3.13
N ILE A 47 -12.86 0.59 3.95
CA ILE A 47 -11.49 0.20 3.62
C ILE A 47 -11.45 -1.31 3.41
N VAL A 48 -11.02 -1.75 2.24
CA VAL A 48 -10.76 -3.15 1.91
C VAL A 48 -9.26 -3.39 1.84
N VAL A 49 -8.78 -4.35 2.61
CA VAL A 49 -7.39 -4.81 2.56
C VAL A 49 -7.35 -6.09 1.75
N ASP A 50 -6.58 -6.07 0.65
CA ASP A 50 -6.42 -7.22 -0.24
C ASP A 50 -5.01 -7.79 -0.07
N ILE A 51 -4.93 -8.97 0.54
CA ILE A 51 -3.68 -9.60 0.95
C ILE A 51 -3.35 -10.74 -0.03
N ALA A 52 -2.31 -10.51 -0.82
CA ALA A 52 -1.69 -11.50 -1.69
C ALA A 52 -0.16 -11.40 -1.50
N SER A 53 0.29 -11.75 -0.30
CA SER A 53 1.69 -11.73 0.11
C SER A 53 2.10 -13.08 0.68
N ASN A 54 3.38 -13.43 0.52
CA ASN A 54 3.99 -14.63 1.08
C ASN A 54 4.59 -14.41 2.48
N GLY A 55 4.46 -13.20 3.03
CA GLY A 55 5.14 -12.76 4.25
C GLY A 55 5.92 -11.47 4.02
#